data_AF-A0A4U9VUM4-F1
#
_entry.id   AF-A0A4U9VUM4-F1
#
_cell.length_a   1.000
_cell.length_b   1.000
_cell.length_c   1.000
_cell.angle_alpha   90.00
_cell.angle_beta   90.00
_cell.angle_gamma   90.00
#
_symmetry.space_group_name_H-M   'P 1'
#
loop_
_entity.id
_entity.type
_entity.pdbx_description
1 polymer ?
#
loop_
_entity_poly.entity_id
_entity_poly.type
_entity_poly.pdbx_seq_one_letter_code
_entity_poly.pdbx_strand_id
1 'polypeptide(L)'
;MTAEKLRRQKIQIVFQNPYGSLNPRKKVGQILEEPLLINTSLSSAERREKALEMMAKVGLKTEHYDRYPHMFSGGQRQRIAIARGLMLNPDVVIADEPVSALDVSVRAQVLNLMMDLQQDLGLSYVFISHDLSVVEHIADEVMVMYLGRCVEKGSKDAIFNNPRHPYTQALLSATPRLNPDMRRERIKLTGELPSPMNPPPGCAFNARCRCAFGTCTQLQPQLKQYGDQQVACFAVDQDEAAGS
;
A
#
# COMPACT_ATOMS: atom_id res chain seq x y z
N MET A 1 -0.13 5.03 30.87
CA MET A 1 0.52 4.58 29.60
C MET A 1 1.03 5.82 28.88
N THR A 2 2.26 5.82 28.37
CA THR A 2 2.83 6.94 27.61
C THR A 2 2.19 7.06 26.22
N ALA A 3 2.14 8.28 25.66
CA ALA A 3 1.54 8.56 24.34
C ALA A 3 2.22 7.76 23.21
N GLU A 4 3.52 7.49 23.32
CA GLU A 4 4.25 6.63 22.39
C GLU A 4 3.79 5.16 22.42
N LYS A 5 3.48 4.64 23.62
CA LYS A 5 3.00 3.26 23.78
C LYS A 5 1.58 3.10 23.20
N LEU A 6 0.73 4.11 23.40
CA LEU A 6 -0.60 4.19 22.79
C LEU A 6 -0.51 4.25 21.26
N ARG A 7 0.35 5.12 20.70
CA ARG A 7 0.57 5.18 19.25
C ARG A 7 1.06 3.86 18.67
N ARG A 8 2.00 3.19 19.35
CA ARG A 8 2.49 1.87 18.91
C ARG A 8 1.42 0.79 18.95
N GLN A 9 0.42 0.87 19.82
CA GLN A 9 -0.69 -0.09 19.81
C GLN A 9 -1.72 0.23 18.73
N LYS A 10 -1.96 1.52 18.47
CA LYS A 10 -2.98 1.98 17.51
C LYS A 10 -2.53 2.00 16.06
N ILE A 11 -1.22 2.04 15.81
CA ILE A 11 -0.63 2.00 14.46
C ILE A 11 0.26 0.78 14.36
N GLN A 12 -0.06 -0.10 13.42
CA GLN A 12 0.69 -1.33 13.16
C GLN A 12 1.18 -1.37 11.71
N ILE A 13 2.20 -2.19 11.45
CA ILE A 13 2.80 -2.32 10.13
C ILE A 13 2.85 -3.78 9.70
N VAL A 14 2.47 -4.03 8.46
CA VAL A 14 2.63 -5.30 7.76
C VAL A 14 3.65 -5.09 6.65
N PHE A 15 4.81 -5.73 6.79
CA PHE A 15 5.93 -5.59 5.85
C PHE A 15 5.78 -6.49 4.62
N GLN A 16 6.40 -6.06 3.52
CA GLN A 16 6.44 -6.72 2.21
C GLN A 16 6.90 -8.18 2.26
N ASN A 17 7.88 -8.50 3.12
CA ASN A 17 8.45 -9.83 3.21
C ASN A 17 7.95 -10.59 4.46
N PRO A 18 6.94 -11.47 4.33
CA PRO A 18 6.48 -12.30 5.44
C PRO A 18 7.55 -13.30 5.92
N TYR A 19 8.50 -13.69 5.05
CA TYR A 19 9.58 -14.61 5.42
C TYR A 19 10.57 -13.97 6.40
N GLY A 20 10.87 -12.69 6.20
CA GLY A 20 11.77 -11.93 7.08
C GLY A 20 11.08 -11.43 8.35
N SER A 21 9.77 -11.19 8.31
CA SER A 21 9.03 -10.61 9.43
C SER A 21 8.57 -11.63 10.47
N LEU A 22 8.48 -12.92 10.10
CA LEU A 22 8.13 -14.03 10.99
C LEU A 22 9.38 -14.75 11.50
N ASN A 23 9.51 -14.91 12.82
CA ASN A 23 10.61 -15.69 13.39
C ASN A 23 10.41 -17.19 13.07
N PRO A 24 11.29 -17.83 12.25
CA PRO A 24 11.08 -19.20 11.80
C PRO A 24 11.22 -20.25 12.91
N ARG A 25 11.80 -19.87 14.06
CA ARG A 25 12.01 -20.73 15.23
C ARG A 25 10.86 -20.65 16.24
N LYS A 26 9.87 -19.78 16.02
CA LYS A 26 8.67 -19.69 16.87
C LYS A 26 7.49 -20.36 16.19
N LYS A 27 6.63 -20.97 16.99
CA LYS A 27 5.32 -21.48 16.53
C LYS A 27 4.40 -20.31 16.18
N VAL A 28 3.44 -20.53 15.30
CA VAL A 28 2.47 -19.51 14.88
C VAL A 28 1.72 -18.91 16.07
N GLY A 29 1.26 -19.75 17.01
CA GLY A 29 0.63 -19.26 18.24
C GLY A 29 1.52 -18.27 19.01
N GLN A 30 2.80 -18.58 19.17
CA GLN A 30 3.76 -17.71 19.86
C GLN A 30 4.01 -16.39 19.11
N ILE A 31 3.98 -16.43 17.77
CA ILE A 31 4.14 -15.23 16.94
C ILE A 31 2.94 -14.29 17.12
N LEU A 32 1.73 -14.85 17.13
CA LEU A 32 0.49 -14.09 17.30
C LEU A 32 0.33 -13.58 18.73
N GLU A 33 0.79 -14.33 19.74
CA GLU A 33 0.71 -13.89 21.13
C GLU A 33 1.78 -12.86 21.52
N GLU A 34 2.90 -12.78 20.79
CA GLU A 34 4.01 -11.89 21.12
C GLU A 34 3.59 -10.41 21.25
N PRO A 35 2.82 -9.80 20.32
CA PRO A 35 2.30 -8.46 20.50
C PRO A 35 1.49 -8.29 21.78
N LEU A 36 0.62 -9.25 22.09
CA LEU A 36 -0.22 -9.23 23.29
C LEU A 36 0.63 -9.33 24.57
N LEU A 37 1.60 -10.25 24.59
CA LEU A 37 2.50 -10.46 25.72
C LEU A 37 3.28 -9.20 26.08
N ILE A 38 3.74 -8.45 25.08
CA ILE A 38 4.55 -7.23 25.28
C ILE A 38 3.69 -6.04 25.70
N ASN A 39 2.46 -5.95 25.19
CA ASN A 39 1.69 -4.72 25.22
C ASN A 39 0.46 -4.76 26.14
N THR A 40 0.08 -5.92 26.67
CA THR A 40 -1.12 -6.10 27.49
C THR A 40 -0.80 -6.82 28.80
N SER A 41 -1.78 -6.87 29.71
CA SER A 41 -1.71 -7.64 30.97
C SER A 41 -2.49 -8.97 30.89
N LEU A 42 -2.83 -9.42 29.69
CA LEU A 42 -3.59 -10.66 29.49
C LEU A 42 -2.82 -11.87 30.00
N SER A 43 -3.52 -12.82 30.60
CA SER A 43 -3.02 -14.14 30.97
C SER A 43 -2.64 -14.97 29.74
N SER A 44 -1.92 -16.08 29.96
CA SER A 44 -1.57 -16.97 28.84
C SER A 44 -2.79 -17.61 28.18
N ALA A 45 -3.86 -17.86 28.94
CA ALA A 45 -5.09 -18.44 28.42
C ALA A 45 -5.81 -17.44 27.50
N GLU A 46 -5.98 -16.20 27.96
CA GLU A 46 -6.62 -15.13 27.18
C GLU A 46 -5.85 -14.79 25.89
N ARG A 47 -4.50 -14.78 25.95
CA ARG A 47 -3.69 -14.57 24.75
C ARG A 47 -3.87 -15.69 23.73
N ARG A 48 -3.89 -16.94 24.19
CA ARG A 48 -4.13 -18.11 23.34
C ARG A 48 -5.49 -18.05 22.68
N GLU A 49 -6.53 -17.71 23.43
CA GLU A 49 -7.89 -17.55 22.92
C GLU A 49 -7.94 -16.50 21.80
N LYS A 50 -7.41 -15.30 22.05
CA LYS A 50 -7.32 -14.24 21.02
C LYS A 50 -6.52 -14.66 19.79
N ALA A 51 -5.44 -15.41 19.97
CA ALA A 51 -4.65 -15.91 18.84
C ALA A 51 -5.47 -16.90 17.98
N LEU A 52 -6.24 -17.80 18.61
CA LEU A 52 -7.10 -18.75 17.91
C LEU A 52 -8.26 -18.04 17.18
N GLU A 53 -8.89 -17.04 17.80
CA GLU A 53 -9.90 -16.19 17.18
C GLU A 53 -9.34 -15.48 15.93
N MET A 54 -8.16 -14.87 16.06
CA MET A 54 -7.52 -14.19 14.94
C MET A 54 -7.12 -15.17 13.83
N MET A 55 -6.62 -16.36 14.17
CA MET A 55 -6.34 -17.42 13.19
C MET A 55 -7.59 -17.76 12.39
N ALA A 56 -8.74 -17.93 13.06
CA ALA A 56 -10.01 -18.20 12.38
C ALA A 56 -10.41 -17.03 11.47
N LYS A 57 -10.30 -15.78 11.93
CA LYS A 57 -10.60 -14.58 11.12
C LYS A 57 -9.77 -14.49 9.85
N VAL A 58 -8.49 -14.87 9.89
CA VAL A 58 -7.63 -14.87 8.69
C VAL A 58 -7.74 -16.16 7.86
N GLY A 59 -8.69 -17.04 8.16
CA GLY A 59 -8.94 -18.29 7.43
C GLY A 59 -7.87 -19.37 7.65
N LEU A 60 -7.19 -19.36 8.80
CA LEU A 60 -6.27 -20.42 9.22
C LEU A 60 -6.99 -21.38 10.16
N LYS A 61 -6.70 -22.68 10.02
CA LYS A 61 -7.22 -23.69 10.94
C LYS A 61 -6.55 -23.55 12.30
N THR A 62 -7.34 -23.54 13.37
CA THR A 62 -6.87 -23.46 14.76
C THR A 62 -5.94 -24.61 15.14
N GLU A 63 -6.10 -25.79 14.53
CA GLU A 63 -5.21 -26.95 14.67
C GLU A 63 -3.76 -26.65 14.24
N HIS A 64 -3.52 -25.58 13.48
CA HIS A 64 -2.19 -25.16 13.03
C HIS A 64 -1.47 -24.26 14.03
N TYR A 65 -2.06 -23.98 15.19
CA TYR A 65 -1.49 -23.08 16.21
C TYR A 65 -0.06 -23.48 16.61
N ASP A 66 0.19 -24.79 16.73
CA ASP A 66 1.49 -25.35 17.13
C ASP A 66 2.48 -25.59 15.98
N ARG A 67 2.13 -25.18 14.75
CA ARG A 67 3.00 -25.31 13.57
C ARG A 67 4.01 -24.17 13.47
N TYR A 68 5.08 -24.41 12.74
CA TYR A 68 6.08 -23.41 12.39
C TYR A 68 5.75 -22.73 11.06
N PRO A 69 6.17 -21.46 10.84
CA PRO A 69 5.91 -20.73 9.60
C PRO A 69 6.31 -21.47 8.32
N HIS A 70 7.39 -22.26 8.35
CA HIS A 70 7.86 -22.99 7.18
C HIS A 70 6.89 -24.08 6.69
N MET A 71 5.92 -24.47 7.53
CA MET A 71 4.89 -25.48 7.22
C MET A 71 3.66 -24.89 6.49
N PHE A 72 3.68 -23.59 6.16
CA PHE A 72 2.59 -22.88 5.50
C PHE A 72 2.99 -22.40 4.11
N SER A 73 2.00 -22.26 3.22
CA SER A 73 2.18 -21.63 1.90
C SER A 73 2.50 -20.13 2.02
N GLY A 74 2.98 -19.51 0.95
CA GLY A 74 3.27 -18.06 0.94
C GLY A 74 2.06 -17.22 1.35
N GLY A 75 0.87 -17.51 0.78
CA GLY A 75 -0.37 -16.82 1.14
C GLY A 75 -0.79 -17.03 2.61
N GLN A 76 -0.63 -18.24 3.14
CA GLN A 76 -0.89 -18.51 4.55
C GLN A 76 0.08 -17.77 5.48
N ARG A 77 1.36 -17.67 5.11
CA ARG A 77 2.33 -16.85 5.86
C ARG A 77 1.97 -15.38 5.83
N GLN A 78 1.49 -14.86 4.71
CA GLN A 78 1.01 -13.49 4.63
C GLN A 78 -0.20 -13.27 5.55
N ARG A 79 -1.14 -14.21 5.58
CA ARG A 79 -2.27 -14.19 6.53
C ARG A 79 -1.79 -14.18 7.98
N ILE A 80 -0.75 -14.94 8.32
CA ILE A 80 -0.13 -14.92 9.66
C ILE A 80 0.50 -13.54 9.95
N ALA A 81 1.18 -12.93 8.98
CA ALA A 81 1.78 -11.60 9.13
C ALA A 81 0.72 -10.51 9.35
N ILE A 82 -0.37 -10.56 8.59
CA ILE A 82 -1.54 -9.67 8.78
C ILE A 82 -2.16 -9.91 10.15
N ALA A 83 -2.47 -11.15 10.51
CA ALA A 83 -3.02 -11.52 11.81
C ALA A 83 -2.18 -10.95 12.96
N ARG A 84 -0.86 -11.12 12.91
CA ARG A 84 0.08 -10.58 13.90
C ARG A 84 -0.03 -9.07 14.05
N GLY A 85 -0.12 -8.34 12.93
CA GLY A 85 -0.29 -6.88 12.93
C GLY A 85 -1.64 -6.43 13.50
N LEU A 86 -2.66 -7.29 13.47
CA LEU A 86 -4.01 -6.99 13.96
C LEU A 86 -4.25 -7.39 15.41
N MET A 87 -3.33 -8.12 16.05
CA MET A 87 -3.51 -8.66 17.41
C MET A 87 -3.83 -7.61 18.48
N LEU A 88 -3.40 -6.36 18.26
CA LEU A 88 -3.63 -5.26 19.21
C LEU A 88 -4.88 -4.43 18.91
N ASN A 89 -5.71 -4.85 17.95
CA ASN A 89 -6.87 -4.08 17.45
C ASN A 89 -6.48 -2.63 17.09
N PRO A 90 -5.56 -2.46 16.11
CA PRO A 90 -5.09 -1.14 15.71
C PRO A 90 -6.20 -0.35 15.00
N ASP A 91 -6.14 0.97 15.08
CA ASP A 91 -7.01 1.86 14.31
C ASP A 91 -6.47 2.03 12.88
N VAL A 92 -5.14 1.93 12.71
CA VAL A 92 -4.46 2.10 11.42
C VAL A 92 -3.42 0.99 11.19
N VAL A 93 -3.40 0.43 9.99
CA VAL A 93 -2.38 -0.50 9.54
C VAL A 93 -1.69 0.02 8.28
N ILE A 94 -0.36 0.15 8.34
CA ILE A 94 0.47 0.42 7.17
C ILE A 94 0.80 -0.92 6.51
N ALA A 95 0.31 -1.15 5.30
CA ALA A 95 0.54 -2.37 4.54
C ALA A 95 1.51 -2.08 3.40
N ASP A 96 2.79 -2.40 3.63
CA ASP A 96 3.87 -2.15 2.68
C ASP A 96 4.03 -3.32 1.73
N GLU A 97 3.55 -3.17 0.48
CA GLU A 97 3.53 -4.22 -0.54
C GLU A 97 3.09 -5.61 -0.03
N PRO A 98 1.92 -5.72 0.64
CA PRO A 98 1.56 -6.92 1.39
C PRO A 98 1.25 -8.14 0.51
N VAL A 99 1.25 -8.00 -0.82
CA VAL A 99 0.88 -9.07 -1.76
C VAL A 99 1.83 -9.21 -2.95
N SER A 100 2.95 -8.50 -2.96
CA SER A 100 3.87 -8.48 -4.11
C SER A 100 4.60 -9.81 -4.30
N ALA A 101 4.90 -10.53 -3.22
CA ALA A 101 5.56 -11.84 -3.25
C ALA A 101 4.60 -13.02 -3.53
N LEU A 102 3.33 -12.77 -3.82
CA LEU A 102 2.29 -13.80 -3.98
C LEU A 102 1.90 -13.97 -5.45
N ASP A 103 1.59 -15.22 -5.81
CA ASP A 103 0.97 -15.55 -7.11
C ASP A 103 -0.37 -14.81 -7.29
N VAL A 104 -0.74 -14.56 -8.54
CA VAL A 104 -1.91 -13.73 -8.91
C VAL A 104 -3.21 -14.23 -8.27
N SER A 105 -3.45 -15.54 -8.22
CA SER A 105 -4.66 -16.11 -7.63
C SER A 105 -4.72 -15.94 -6.10
N VAL A 106 -3.57 -16.05 -5.42
CA VAL A 106 -3.46 -15.91 -3.97
C VAL A 106 -3.56 -14.44 -3.55
N ARG A 107 -3.01 -13.53 -4.37
CA ARG A 107 -3.11 -12.09 -4.16
C ARG A 107 -4.55 -11.61 -3.99
N ALA A 108 -5.45 -12.00 -4.90
CA ALA A 108 -6.87 -11.62 -4.82
C ALA A 108 -7.52 -12.11 -3.52
N GLN A 109 -7.20 -13.33 -3.09
CA GLN A 109 -7.73 -13.88 -1.83
C GLN A 109 -7.24 -13.11 -0.60
N VAL A 110 -5.98 -12.67 -0.59
CA VAL A 110 -5.42 -11.88 0.52
C VAL A 110 -5.99 -10.47 0.52
N LEU A 111 -6.19 -9.84 -0.64
CA LEU A 111 -6.82 -8.53 -0.74
C LEU A 111 -8.26 -8.54 -0.24
N ASN A 112 -9.06 -9.51 -0.68
CA ASN A 112 -10.45 -9.64 -0.20
C ASN A 112 -10.49 -9.88 1.32
N LEU A 113 -9.59 -10.73 1.84
CA LEU A 113 -9.46 -10.91 3.29
C LEU A 113 -9.15 -9.58 4.01
N MET A 114 -8.25 -8.76 3.47
CA MET A 114 -7.93 -7.46 4.09
C MET A 114 -9.17 -6.55 4.08
N MET A 115 -9.93 -6.50 2.98
CA MET A 115 -11.16 -5.72 2.90
C MET A 115 -12.22 -6.20 3.91
N ASP A 116 -12.40 -7.52 4.05
CA ASP A 116 -13.30 -8.11 5.04
C ASP A 116 -12.86 -7.72 6.46
N LEU A 117 -11.56 -7.82 6.76
CA LEU A 117 -11.00 -7.42 8.06
C LEU A 117 -11.15 -5.91 8.31
N GLN A 118 -11.06 -5.08 7.28
CA GLN A 118 -11.29 -3.63 7.38
C GLN A 118 -12.70 -3.35 7.89
N GLN A 119 -13.69 -3.99 7.27
CA GLN A 119 -15.09 -3.82 7.59
C GLN A 119 -15.44 -4.39 8.97
N ASP A 120 -14.95 -5.60 9.26
CA ASP A 120 -15.21 -6.30 10.53
C ASP A 120 -14.59 -5.61 11.74
N LEU A 121 -13.40 -5.02 11.59
CA LEU A 121 -12.63 -4.44 12.68
C LEU A 121 -12.70 -2.90 12.73
N GLY A 122 -13.25 -2.26 11.70
CA GLY A 122 -13.37 -0.80 11.61
C GLY A 122 -12.01 -0.08 11.55
N LEU A 123 -11.01 -0.70 10.93
CA LEU A 123 -9.64 -0.15 10.85
C LEU A 123 -9.39 0.53 9.49
N SER A 124 -8.37 1.37 9.43
CA SER A 124 -7.94 2.03 8.19
C SER A 124 -6.62 1.47 7.68
N TYR A 125 -6.50 1.29 6.36
CA TYR A 125 -5.25 0.88 5.71
C TYR A 125 -4.54 2.06 5.04
N VAL A 126 -3.24 2.17 5.28
CA VAL A 126 -2.33 2.86 4.37
C VAL A 126 -1.65 1.79 3.53
N PHE A 127 -2.18 1.57 2.33
CA PHE A 127 -1.73 0.51 1.43
C PHE A 127 -0.70 1.04 0.42
N ILE A 128 0.49 0.44 0.40
CA ILE A 128 1.60 0.83 -0.50
C ILE A 128 1.78 -0.27 -1.54
N SER A 129 1.76 0.10 -2.81
CA SER A 129 1.99 -0.84 -3.91
C SER A 129 2.49 -0.14 -5.16
N HIS A 130 3.28 -0.86 -5.95
CA HIS A 130 3.63 -0.49 -7.32
C HIS A 130 2.63 -1.06 -8.35
N ASP A 131 1.72 -1.96 -7.93
CA ASP A 131 0.74 -2.58 -8.83
C ASP A 131 -0.59 -1.82 -8.79
N LEU A 132 -0.85 -1.04 -9.83
CA LEU A 132 -2.06 -0.24 -9.94
C LEU A 132 -3.35 -1.07 -9.99
N SER A 133 -3.30 -2.33 -10.45
CA SER A 133 -4.49 -3.20 -10.45
C SER A 133 -4.91 -3.58 -9.02
N VAL A 134 -3.95 -3.68 -8.11
CA VAL A 134 -4.21 -3.92 -6.69
C VAL A 134 -4.76 -2.67 -6.03
N VAL A 135 -4.16 -1.51 -6.34
CA VAL A 135 -4.61 -0.22 -5.80
C VAL A 135 -6.05 0.08 -6.22
N GLU A 136 -6.41 -0.17 -7.48
CA GLU A 136 -7.78 0.03 -7.99
C GLU A 136 -8.82 -0.82 -7.24
N HIS A 137 -8.42 -2.00 -6.77
CA HIS A 137 -9.32 -2.92 -6.07
C HIS A 137 -9.57 -2.53 -4.60
N ILE A 138 -8.54 -2.04 -3.90
CA ILE A 138 -8.61 -1.86 -2.43
C ILE A 138 -8.72 -0.40 -1.97
N ALA A 139 -8.32 0.57 -2.81
CA ALA A 139 -8.19 1.96 -2.36
C ALA A 139 -9.47 2.79 -2.56
N ASP A 140 -9.76 3.65 -1.58
CA ASP A 140 -10.74 4.73 -1.70
C ASP A 140 -10.09 6.01 -2.26
N GLU A 141 -8.93 6.37 -1.74
CA GLU A 141 -8.08 7.48 -2.18
C GLU A 141 -6.70 6.97 -2.61
N VAL A 142 -6.10 7.65 -3.60
CA VAL A 142 -4.83 7.26 -4.19
C VAL A 142 -3.87 8.43 -4.19
N MET A 143 -2.63 8.18 -3.76
CA MET A 143 -1.51 9.12 -3.83
C MET A 143 -0.41 8.51 -4.69
N VAL A 144 -0.10 9.17 -5.81
CA VAL A 144 0.97 8.78 -6.72
C VAL A 144 2.24 9.52 -6.34
N MET A 145 3.33 8.77 -6.20
CA MET A 145 4.64 9.32 -5.86
C MET A 145 5.67 9.05 -6.95
N TYR A 146 6.60 9.98 -7.14
CA TYR A 146 7.78 9.82 -7.98
C TYR A 146 9.01 10.39 -7.27
N LEU A 147 10.06 9.57 -7.11
CA LEU A 147 11.29 9.92 -6.39
C LEU A 147 11.03 10.60 -5.03
N GLY A 148 10.13 10.01 -4.23
CA GLY A 148 9.81 10.49 -2.89
C GLY A 148 8.89 11.71 -2.84
N ARG A 149 8.40 12.22 -3.99
CA ARG A 149 7.52 13.39 -4.06
C ARG A 149 6.11 12.97 -4.46
N CYS A 150 5.10 13.49 -3.77
CA CYS A 150 3.71 13.37 -4.21
C CYS A 150 3.52 14.19 -5.50
N VAL A 151 3.13 13.52 -6.58
CA VAL A 151 2.90 14.16 -7.88
C VAL A 151 1.42 14.31 -8.20
N GLU A 152 0.59 13.44 -7.63
CA GLU A 152 -0.85 13.46 -7.83
C GLU A 152 -1.56 12.75 -6.67
N LYS A 153 -2.68 13.29 -6.21
CA LYS A 153 -3.52 12.70 -5.16
C LYS A 153 -4.99 12.98 -5.45
N GLY A 154 -5.87 12.00 -5.25
CA GLY A 154 -7.32 12.19 -5.39
C GLY A 154 -8.09 10.92 -5.05
N SER A 155 -9.39 10.94 -5.31
CA SER A 155 -10.20 9.72 -5.26
C SER A 155 -9.68 8.68 -6.26
N LYS A 156 -9.92 7.40 -5.99
CA LYS A 156 -9.60 6.33 -6.96
C LYS A 156 -10.16 6.66 -8.35
N ASP A 157 -11.43 7.05 -8.44
CA ASP A 157 -12.07 7.31 -9.74
C ASP A 157 -11.41 8.47 -10.48
N ALA A 158 -11.02 9.53 -9.76
CA ALA A 158 -10.34 10.68 -10.33
C ALA A 158 -8.98 10.29 -10.93
N ILE A 159 -8.16 9.56 -10.16
CA ILE A 159 -6.83 9.11 -10.61
C ILE A 159 -6.92 8.10 -11.76
N PHE A 160 -7.80 7.11 -11.65
CA PHE A 160 -7.87 6.04 -12.64
C PHE A 160 -8.58 6.46 -13.93
N ASN A 161 -9.59 7.33 -13.87
CA ASN A 161 -10.36 7.74 -15.06
C ASN A 161 -9.86 9.04 -15.68
N ASN A 162 -9.40 10.01 -14.88
CA ASN A 162 -8.94 11.32 -15.36
C ASN A 162 -7.57 11.72 -14.75
N PRO A 163 -6.50 10.94 -15.01
CA PRO A 163 -5.16 11.27 -14.50
C PRO A 163 -4.61 12.53 -15.15
N ARG A 164 -4.19 13.49 -14.33
CA ARG A 164 -3.69 14.81 -14.77
C ARG A 164 -2.17 14.85 -14.91
N HIS A 165 -1.42 14.23 -14.00
CA HIS A 165 0.04 14.31 -14.06
C HIS A 165 0.59 13.40 -15.18
N PRO A 166 1.51 13.86 -16.05
CA PRO A 166 2.04 13.06 -17.16
C PRO A 166 2.66 11.72 -16.74
N TYR A 167 3.25 11.66 -15.54
CA TYR A 167 3.73 10.40 -14.95
C TYR A 167 2.59 9.41 -14.66
N THR A 168 1.50 9.86 -14.02
CA THR A 168 0.34 9.02 -13.70
C THR A 168 -0.34 8.52 -14.96
N GLN A 169 -0.47 9.38 -15.98
CA GLN A 169 -0.93 9.00 -17.31
C GLN A 169 -0.08 7.88 -17.89
N ALA A 170 1.25 8.01 -17.81
CA ALA A 170 2.17 6.99 -18.32
C ALA A 170 2.08 5.68 -17.54
N LEU A 171 2.01 5.73 -16.20
CA LEU A 171 1.82 4.56 -15.36
C LEU A 171 0.55 3.79 -15.74
N LEU A 172 -0.60 4.46 -15.78
CA LEU A 172 -1.88 3.83 -16.10
C LEU A 172 -1.96 3.34 -17.55
N SER A 173 -1.21 3.95 -18.48
CA SER A 173 -1.12 3.47 -19.86
C SER A 173 -0.36 2.14 -19.99
N ALA A 174 0.46 1.81 -18.99
CA ALA A 174 1.22 0.56 -18.93
C ALA A 174 0.49 -0.55 -18.16
N THR A 175 -0.58 -0.22 -17.43
CA THR A 175 -1.36 -1.19 -16.64
C THR A 175 -2.31 -1.99 -17.56
N PRO A 176 -2.26 -3.33 -17.54
CA PRO A 176 -3.20 -4.16 -18.29
C PRO A 176 -4.64 -3.94 -17.80
N ARG A 177 -5.59 -3.78 -18.73
CA ARG A 177 -7.03 -3.78 -18.41
C ARG A 177 -7.67 -5.11 -18.78
N LEU A 178 -8.67 -5.51 -17.98
CA LEU A 178 -9.43 -6.74 -18.18
C LEU A 178 -10.23 -6.72 -19.50
N ASN A 179 -10.83 -5.58 -19.84
CA ASN A 179 -11.50 -5.39 -21.14
C ASN A 179 -10.51 -4.89 -22.20
N PRO A 180 -10.27 -5.65 -23.29
CA PRO A 180 -9.39 -5.23 -24.39
C PRO A 180 -9.79 -3.90 -25.03
N ASP A 181 -11.08 -3.59 -25.10
CA ASP A 181 -11.60 -2.36 -25.73
C ASP A 181 -11.31 -1.11 -24.90
N MET A 182 -10.96 -1.28 -23.63
CA MET A 182 -10.60 -0.19 -22.71
C MET A 182 -9.09 0.05 -22.65
N ARG A 183 -8.29 -0.65 -23.46
CA ARG A 183 -6.83 -0.48 -23.45
C ARG A 183 -6.46 0.96 -23.84
N ARG A 184 -5.63 1.57 -23.01
CA ARG A 184 -5.03 2.88 -23.30
C ARG A 184 -3.90 2.72 -24.29
N GLU A 185 -3.73 3.72 -25.15
CA GLU A 185 -2.53 3.82 -25.96
C GLU A 185 -1.31 3.94 -25.04
N ARG A 186 -0.33 3.05 -25.23
CA ARG A 186 0.81 2.92 -24.33
C ARG A 186 1.76 4.12 -24.48
N ILE A 187 1.91 4.90 -23.42
CA ILE A 187 2.87 6.00 -23.37
C ILE A 187 4.24 5.41 -23.04
N LYS A 188 5.15 5.42 -24.02
CA LYS A 188 6.55 5.02 -23.79
C LYS A 188 7.31 6.17 -23.16
N LEU A 189 7.74 5.99 -21.91
CA LEU A 189 8.66 6.91 -21.26
C LEU A 189 10.07 6.70 -21.82
N THR A 190 10.70 7.80 -22.25
CA THR A 190 12.11 7.85 -22.67
C THR A 190 12.95 8.53 -21.58
N GLY A 191 14.28 8.44 -21.69
CA GLY A 191 15.22 9.01 -20.71
C GLY A 191 15.52 8.09 -19.51
N GLU A 192 16.57 8.44 -18.78
CA GLU A 192 17.05 7.67 -17.62
C GLU A 192 16.29 8.06 -16.34
N LEU A 193 16.20 7.11 -15.41
CA LEU A 193 15.66 7.38 -14.07
C LEU A 193 16.70 8.20 -13.28
N PRO A 194 16.37 9.43 -12.83
CA PRO A 194 17.30 10.22 -12.02
C PRO A 194 17.62 9.52 -10.70
N SER A 195 18.84 9.71 -10.19
CA SER A 195 19.24 9.18 -8.90
C SER A 195 18.42 9.81 -7.77
N PRO A 196 17.80 9.02 -6.87
CA PRO A 196 17.15 9.55 -5.67
C PRO A 196 18.10 10.32 -4.75
N MET A 197 19.42 10.04 -4.79
CA MET A 197 20.42 10.73 -3.97
C MET A 197 20.77 12.12 -4.50
N ASN A 198 20.57 12.37 -5.79
CA ASN A 198 20.82 13.66 -6.42
C ASN A 198 19.66 14.00 -7.38
N PRO A 199 18.48 14.32 -6.83
CA PRO A 199 17.31 14.58 -7.65
C PRO A 199 17.52 15.87 -8.47
N PRO A 200 16.87 15.99 -9.65
CA PRO A 200 16.88 17.23 -10.40
C PRO A 200 16.43 18.43 -9.55
N PRO A 201 16.98 19.63 -9.78
CA PRO A 201 16.61 20.83 -9.00
C PRO A 201 15.16 21.25 -9.24
N GLY A 202 14.67 21.10 -10.47
CA GLY A 202 13.27 21.30 -10.84
C GLY A 202 12.38 20.08 -10.61
N CYS A 203 11.32 19.94 -11.39
CA CYS A 203 10.43 18.78 -11.36
C CYS A 203 11.22 17.47 -11.50
N ALA A 204 11.11 16.57 -10.52
CA ALA A 204 11.83 15.30 -10.52
C ALA A 204 11.56 14.44 -11.78
N PHE A 205 10.41 14.60 -12.42
CA PHE A 205 10.02 13.86 -13.62
C PHE A 205 10.43 14.54 -14.95
N ASN A 206 11.06 15.73 -14.93
CA ASN A 206 11.30 16.53 -16.13
C ASN A 206 12.03 15.77 -17.26
N ALA A 207 13.05 14.96 -16.91
CA ALA A 207 13.88 14.25 -17.87
C ALA A 207 13.15 13.15 -18.66
N ARG A 208 11.99 12.71 -18.17
CA ARG A 208 11.16 11.64 -18.76
C ARG A 208 9.76 12.11 -19.16
N CYS A 209 9.46 13.39 -18.94
CA CYS A 209 8.15 13.96 -19.15
C CYS A 209 8.02 14.48 -20.60
N ARG A 210 7.00 13.98 -21.32
CA ARG A 210 6.66 14.46 -22.68
C ARG A 210 6.18 15.91 -22.73
N CYS A 211 5.76 16.47 -21.59
CA CYS A 211 5.26 17.83 -21.44
C CYS A 211 6.29 18.76 -20.75
N ALA A 212 7.56 18.36 -20.63
CA ALA A 212 8.56 19.20 -19.97
C ALA A 212 8.89 20.45 -20.81
N PHE A 213 9.01 21.59 -20.13
CA PHE A 213 9.46 22.87 -20.70
C PHE A 213 10.37 23.58 -19.70
N GLY A 214 10.89 24.77 -20.06
CA GLY A 214 11.96 25.45 -19.32
C GLY A 214 11.76 25.57 -17.80
N THR A 215 10.54 25.89 -17.35
CA THR A 215 10.24 26.00 -15.92
C THR A 215 10.43 24.69 -15.16
N CYS A 216 10.15 23.55 -15.81
CA CYS A 216 10.24 22.22 -15.21
C CYS A 216 11.68 21.82 -14.81
N THR A 217 12.71 22.39 -15.45
CA THR A 217 14.11 22.09 -15.11
C THR A 217 14.65 22.97 -13.99
N GLN A 218 14.02 24.12 -13.74
CA GLN A 218 14.49 25.14 -12.82
C GLN A 218 13.74 25.16 -11.49
N LEU A 219 12.43 24.92 -11.52
CA LEU A 219 11.55 25.03 -10.36
C LEU A 219 10.88 23.71 -10.02
N GLN A 220 10.62 23.52 -8.73
CA GLN A 220 9.85 22.39 -8.23
C GLN A 220 8.36 22.73 -8.24
N PRO A 221 7.49 21.94 -8.91
CA PRO A 221 6.05 22.16 -8.83
C PRO A 221 5.55 21.86 -7.42
N GLN A 222 4.65 22.72 -6.95
CA GLN A 222 3.93 22.55 -5.69
C GLN A 222 2.65 21.75 -5.92
N LEU A 223 2.25 20.96 -4.93
CA LEU A 223 0.98 20.23 -4.97
C LEU A 223 -0.18 21.23 -4.83
N LYS A 224 -0.96 21.42 -5.90
CA LYS A 224 -2.08 22.37 -5.96
C LYS A 224 -3.41 21.64 -6.17
N GLN A 225 -4.49 22.21 -5.66
CA GLN A 225 -5.85 21.68 -5.85
C GLN A 225 -6.39 22.04 -7.24
N TYR A 226 -6.98 21.06 -7.91
CA TYR A 226 -7.66 21.17 -9.18
C TYR A 226 -8.90 20.27 -9.20
N GLY A 227 -10.09 20.87 -9.09
CA GLY A 227 -11.31 20.09 -8.89
C GLY A 227 -11.22 19.22 -7.64
N ASP A 228 -11.41 17.90 -7.80
CA ASP A 228 -11.31 16.89 -6.76
C ASP A 228 -9.91 16.27 -6.59
N GLN A 229 -8.91 16.76 -7.33
CA GLN A 229 -7.55 16.22 -7.33
C GLN A 229 -6.53 17.26 -6.88
N GLN A 230 -5.41 16.78 -6.35
CA GLN A 230 -4.22 17.57 -6.07
C GLN A 230 -3.11 17.15 -7.02
N VAL A 231 -2.48 18.09 -7.71
CA VAL A 231 -1.47 17.80 -8.74
C VAL A 231 -0.27 18.72 -8.59
N ALA A 232 0.94 18.18 -8.69
CA ALA A 232 2.18 18.95 -8.71
C ALA A 232 2.79 18.96 -10.13
N CYS A 233 2.26 19.81 -11.01
CA CYS A 233 2.71 19.89 -12.41
C CYS A 233 2.49 21.26 -13.07
N PHE A 234 3.54 21.88 -13.61
CA PHE A 234 3.40 23.18 -14.30
C PHE A 234 2.64 23.11 -15.64
N ALA A 235 2.65 21.96 -16.33
CA ALA A 235 1.86 21.82 -17.56
C ALA A 235 0.36 21.89 -17.24
N VAL A 236 -0.04 21.24 -16.13
CA VAL A 236 -1.41 21.31 -15.63
C VAL A 236 -1.79 22.73 -15.20
N ASP A 237 -0.87 23.48 -14.59
CA ASP A 237 -1.08 24.89 -14.27
C ASP A 237 -1.36 25.73 -15.54
N GLN A 238 -0.66 25.47 -16.65
CA GLN A 238 -0.86 26.17 -17.92
C GLN A 238 -2.18 25.82 -18.59
N ASP A 239 -2.56 24.54 -18.60
CA ASP A 239 -3.80 24.08 -19.22
C ASP A 239 -5.04 24.71 -18.54
N GLU A 240 -5.02 24.83 -17.21
CA GLU A 240 -6.08 25.48 -16.44
C GLU A 240 -6.16 26.98 -16.67
N ALA A 241 -5.00 27.64 -16.79
CA ALA A 241 -4.93 29.07 -17.09
C ALA A 241 -5.37 29.40 -18.53
N ALA A 242 -5.20 28.47 -19.48
CA ALA A 242 -5.62 28.64 -20.87
C ALA A 242 -7.10 28.30 -21.11
N GLY A 243 -7.71 27.49 -20.23
CA GLY A 243 -9.13 27.13 -20.26
C GLY A 243 -10.06 28.08 -19.49
N SER A 244 -9.50 29.09 -18.82
CA SER A 244 -10.22 30.16 -18.08
C SER A 244 -10.36 31.42 -18.92
#